data_AF-A0A9W8IZH4-F1
#
_entry.id   AF-A0A9W8IZH4-F1
#
_cell.length_a   1.000
_cell.length_b   1.000
_cell.length_c   1.000
_cell.angle_alpha   90.00
_cell.angle_beta   90.00
_cell.angle_gamma   90.00
#
_symmetry.space_group_name_H-M   'P 1'
#
loop_
_entity.id
_entity.type
_entity.pdbx_description
1 polymer ?
#
loop_
_entity_poly.entity_id
_entity_poly.type
_entity_poly.pdbx_seq_one_letter_code
_entity_poly.pdbx_strand_id
1 'polypeptide(L)'
;MEWPNHGLAPTPQGTEAVNTPPVIESTRYLQIYDCGANDPLYLKFVLGAVILVLILNIVFNVPQSVCEVVLALGHDQLDGLGGLINKEHLQYLSKLLPKTVKGALAAFDLDPTVRRYLVCPQCYGIVPKEGNYPKSCPHREAPDSPPCNEKLVRTDFQETGRDTDRPIKEYIHQSFPEWLGRFLCRPDVEANLDRRKAEFKEKAQGHSTLVYDILESKAIQEFAWPDGKAFFDCPDDEFKLFFALSGDGFNPFSNKEAKQTVTSTGLYLFCLNLPLEERQKPENVYLAGVILGPDKPSTSQINHYISLIVDDFLPCWKTGVRYTRTWKRPAGALARTALMPVLADALGIRQLCGYGAVTSQFFCTFCWLPISDLENFDKTSWPSRNLDSHRYWAEQWKDADSSSRTKLFREHGLHYTPLLQLPYFNPPLFSIVDTMHNLLTGLLMRHCRNIWGMDLEIEAGEGEFAPGRAILSQPSSEAMRKARRLV
;
A
#
# COMPACT_ATOMS: atom_id res chain seq x y z
N MET A 1 -26.41 -18.51 42.17
CA MET A 1 -25.44 -19.62 42.29
C MET A 1 -24.74 -19.72 40.96
N GLU A 2 -23.48 -19.32 41.00
CA GLU A 2 -22.60 -19.04 39.87
C GLU A 2 -22.26 -20.31 39.09
N TRP A 3 -22.30 -20.20 37.77
CA TRP A 3 -21.63 -21.11 36.85
C TRP A 3 -20.53 -20.31 36.15
N PRO A 4 -19.31 -20.84 35.98
CA PRO A 4 -18.16 -20.04 35.57
C PRO A 4 -18.20 -19.73 34.07
N ASN A 5 -17.84 -18.47 33.77
CA ASN A 5 -17.54 -17.94 32.45
C ASN A 5 -16.37 -18.70 31.80
N HIS A 6 -16.63 -19.41 30.71
CA HIS A 6 -15.61 -19.67 29.69
C HIS A 6 -15.71 -18.59 28.61
N GLY A 7 -14.99 -17.49 28.83
CA GLY A 7 -14.68 -16.52 27.78
C GLY A 7 -13.61 -17.11 26.87
N LEU A 8 -14.02 -17.45 25.64
CA LEU A 8 -13.14 -17.78 24.53
C LEU A 8 -12.37 -16.51 24.11
N ALA A 9 -11.28 -16.24 24.81
CA ALA A 9 -10.13 -15.59 24.19
C ALA A 9 -9.45 -16.64 23.29
N PRO A 10 -9.03 -16.34 22.06
CA PRO A 10 -8.07 -17.20 21.38
C PRO A 10 -6.77 -17.14 22.19
N THR A 11 -6.51 -18.17 22.98
CA THR A 11 -5.20 -18.40 23.58
C THR A 11 -4.19 -18.50 22.44
N PRO A 12 -3.03 -17.82 22.52
CA PRO A 12 -1.94 -18.10 21.60
C PRO A 12 -1.52 -19.54 21.88
N GLN A 13 -1.78 -20.44 20.94
CA GLN A 13 -1.19 -21.76 20.99
C GLN A 13 0.33 -21.56 20.92
N GLY A 14 0.97 -21.71 22.08
CA GLY A 14 2.36 -22.09 22.17
C GLY A 14 2.50 -23.48 21.57
N THR A 15 2.70 -23.51 20.26
CA THR A 15 3.37 -24.59 19.56
C THR A 15 4.62 -23.96 18.99
N GLU A 16 5.78 -24.59 19.21
CA GLU A 16 7.03 -24.22 18.55
C GLU A 16 6.74 -24.04 17.06
N ALA A 17 6.69 -22.79 16.61
CA ALA A 17 6.43 -22.47 15.22
C ALA A 17 7.62 -23.03 14.45
N VAL A 18 7.38 -24.14 13.75
CA VAL A 18 8.32 -24.70 12.81
C VAL A 18 8.81 -23.54 11.93
N ASN A 19 10.11 -23.23 11.98
CA ASN A 19 10.78 -22.15 11.25
C ASN A 19 10.72 -22.30 9.71
N THR A 20 9.79 -23.10 9.18
CA THR A 20 9.63 -23.34 7.76
C THR A 20 8.91 -22.15 7.12
N PRO A 21 9.49 -21.53 6.08
CA PRO A 21 8.82 -20.50 5.31
C PRO A 21 7.49 -21.01 4.72
N PRO A 22 6.40 -20.21 4.76
CA PRO A 22 5.20 -20.53 4.00
C PRO A 22 5.53 -20.71 2.51
N VAL A 23 4.86 -21.65 1.86
CA VAL A 23 5.08 -21.97 0.44
C VAL A 23 3.88 -21.50 -0.38
N ILE A 24 4.14 -20.74 -1.45
CA ILE A 24 3.14 -20.30 -2.42
C ILE A 24 3.36 -21.03 -3.75
N GLU A 25 2.29 -21.69 -4.21
CA GLU A 25 2.19 -22.24 -5.56
C GLU A 25 2.15 -21.07 -6.55
N SER A 26 3.29 -20.81 -7.18
CA SER A 26 3.52 -19.71 -8.11
C SER A 26 3.64 -20.18 -9.55
N THR A 27 3.76 -21.50 -9.77
CA THR A 27 3.77 -22.09 -11.12
C THR A 27 2.48 -21.74 -11.87
N ARG A 28 1.35 -21.65 -11.16
CA ARG A 28 0.06 -21.22 -11.72
C ARG A 28 0.10 -19.87 -12.43
N TYR A 29 0.99 -18.96 -12.03
CA TYR A 29 1.12 -17.64 -12.68
C TYR A 29 1.91 -17.67 -13.99
N LEU A 30 2.59 -18.78 -14.30
CA LEU A 30 3.39 -18.93 -15.51
C LEU A 30 2.59 -19.53 -16.68
N GLN A 31 1.32 -19.89 -16.45
CA GLN A 31 0.45 -20.46 -17.48
C GLN A 31 0.36 -19.58 -18.73
N ILE A 32 0.37 -18.25 -18.58
CA ILE A 32 0.36 -17.30 -19.71
C ILE A 32 1.58 -17.42 -20.63
N TYR A 33 2.71 -17.94 -20.12
CA TYR A 33 3.96 -18.09 -20.88
C TYR A 33 4.19 -19.53 -21.37
N ASP A 34 3.59 -20.53 -20.72
CA ASP A 34 3.79 -21.95 -21.01
C ASP A 34 2.79 -22.50 -22.08
N CYS A 35 1.90 -21.67 -22.63
CA CYS A 35 0.94 -22.06 -23.68
C CYS A 35 1.61 -22.25 -25.06
N GLY A 36 2.07 -23.45 -25.41
CA GLY A 36 2.58 -23.68 -26.78
C GLY A 36 3.02 -25.08 -27.20
N ALA A 37 2.94 -26.10 -26.34
CA ALA A 37 3.59 -27.39 -26.63
C ALA A 37 2.80 -28.32 -27.58
N ASN A 38 1.46 -28.23 -27.64
CA ASN A 38 0.61 -29.13 -28.42
C ASN A 38 -0.29 -28.34 -29.39
N ASP A 39 -0.06 -28.52 -30.70
CA ASP A 39 -0.65 -27.82 -31.86
C ASP A 39 -0.51 -26.28 -31.86
N PRO A 40 0.55 -25.74 -32.48
CA PRO A 40 0.89 -24.33 -32.36
C PRO A 40 -0.02 -23.38 -33.15
N LEU A 41 -0.83 -23.84 -34.11
CA LEU A 41 -1.64 -22.91 -34.92
C LEU A 41 -2.99 -22.64 -34.25
N TYR A 42 -3.75 -23.69 -33.97
CA TYR A 42 -5.09 -23.56 -33.42
C TYR A 42 -5.07 -23.13 -31.94
N LEU A 43 -4.03 -23.53 -31.19
CA LEU A 43 -3.83 -23.04 -29.83
C LEU A 43 -3.53 -21.53 -29.81
N LYS A 44 -2.77 -21.01 -30.78
CA LYS A 44 -2.54 -19.56 -30.92
C LYS A 44 -3.81 -18.80 -31.28
N PHE A 45 -4.69 -19.39 -32.09
CA PHE A 45 -5.99 -18.79 -32.39
C PHE A 45 -6.84 -18.68 -31.12
N VAL A 46 -7.00 -19.78 -30.38
CA VAL A 46 -7.74 -19.78 -29.10
C VAL A 46 -7.13 -18.77 -28.13
N LEU A 47 -5.81 -18.85 -27.91
CA LEU A 47 -5.10 -17.94 -27.00
C LEU A 47 -5.26 -16.47 -27.43
N GLY A 48 -5.16 -16.18 -28.73
CA GLY A 48 -5.36 -14.84 -29.27
C GLY A 48 -6.77 -14.31 -29.00
N ALA A 49 -7.81 -15.13 -29.13
CA ALA A 49 -9.18 -14.76 -28.80
C ALA A 49 -9.34 -14.46 -27.29
N VAL A 50 -8.77 -15.28 -26.42
CA VAL A 50 -8.83 -15.05 -24.97
C VAL A 50 -8.07 -13.77 -24.59
N ILE A 51 -6.86 -13.57 -25.11
CA ILE A 51 -6.06 -12.36 -24.85
C ILE A 51 -6.77 -11.11 -25.34
N LEU A 52 -7.37 -11.15 -26.54
CA LEU A 52 -8.15 -10.02 -27.07
C LEU A 52 -9.28 -9.65 -26.10
N VAL A 53 -10.04 -10.62 -25.63
CA VAL A 53 -11.13 -10.41 -24.68
C VAL A 53 -10.63 -9.82 -23.36
N LEU A 54 -9.50 -10.30 -22.85
CA LEU A 54 -8.88 -9.76 -21.64
C LEU A 54 -8.41 -8.31 -21.84
N ILE A 55 -7.79 -7.99 -22.97
CA ILE A 55 -7.37 -6.63 -23.29
C ILE A 55 -8.60 -5.70 -23.40
N LEU A 56 -9.64 -6.12 -24.12
CA LEU A 56 -10.87 -5.35 -24.26
C LEU A 56 -11.51 -5.08 -22.90
N ASN A 57 -11.61 -6.11 -22.04
CA ASN A 57 -12.27 -5.96 -20.75
C ASN A 57 -11.42 -5.20 -19.72
N ILE A 58 -10.15 -5.54 -19.56
CA ILE A 58 -9.29 -5.01 -18.49
C ILE A 58 -8.69 -3.66 -18.88
N VAL A 59 -8.17 -3.53 -20.11
CA VAL A 59 -7.44 -2.32 -20.54
C VAL A 59 -8.41 -1.27 -21.09
N PHE A 60 -9.38 -1.69 -21.91
CA PHE A 60 -10.33 -0.78 -22.55
C PHE A 60 -11.67 -0.66 -21.81
N ASN A 61 -11.86 -1.36 -20.69
CA ASN A 61 -13.10 -1.33 -19.90
C ASN A 61 -14.36 -1.68 -20.71
N VAL A 62 -14.22 -2.51 -21.74
CA VAL A 62 -15.35 -2.97 -22.56
C VAL A 62 -16.26 -3.85 -21.70
N PRO A 63 -17.60 -3.65 -21.70
CA PRO A 63 -18.53 -4.43 -20.91
C PRO A 63 -18.40 -5.93 -21.15
N GLN A 64 -18.61 -6.73 -20.09
CA GLN A 64 -18.53 -8.19 -20.17
C GLN A 64 -19.45 -8.76 -21.24
N SER A 65 -20.68 -8.24 -21.36
CA SER A 65 -21.64 -8.67 -22.37
C SER A 65 -21.11 -8.55 -23.81
N VAL A 66 -20.36 -7.48 -24.12
CA VAL A 66 -19.76 -7.28 -25.44
C VAL A 66 -18.58 -8.23 -25.64
N CYS A 67 -17.75 -8.41 -24.61
CA CYS A 67 -16.63 -9.35 -24.66
C CYS A 67 -17.11 -10.82 -24.82
N GLU A 68 -18.25 -11.17 -24.23
CA GLU A 68 -18.85 -12.50 -24.35
C GLU A 68 -19.39 -12.77 -25.76
N VAL A 69 -19.83 -11.74 -26.50
CA VAL A 69 -20.13 -11.87 -27.94
C VAL A 69 -18.88 -12.22 -28.74
N VAL A 70 -17.72 -11.62 -28.41
CA VAL A 70 -16.44 -11.95 -29.06
C VAL A 70 -16.05 -13.40 -28.79
N LEU A 71 -16.23 -13.89 -27.55
CA LEU A 71 -16.02 -15.30 -27.21
C LEU A 71 -16.98 -16.22 -27.96
N ALA A 72 -18.26 -15.88 -28.04
CA ALA A 72 -19.26 -16.65 -28.78
C ALA A 72 -18.93 -16.75 -30.27
N LEU A 73 -18.44 -15.66 -30.88
CA LEU A 73 -17.93 -15.69 -32.25
C LEU A 73 -16.72 -16.62 -32.38
N GLY A 74 -15.81 -16.62 -31.41
CA GLY A 74 -14.69 -17.56 -31.37
C GLY A 74 -15.15 -19.02 -31.33
N HIS A 75 -16.21 -19.34 -30.57
CA HIS A 75 -16.80 -20.69 -30.55
C HIS A 75 -17.44 -21.06 -31.89
N ASP A 76 -18.17 -20.14 -32.53
CA ASP A 76 -18.75 -20.35 -33.87
C ASP A 76 -17.67 -20.63 -34.93
N GLN A 77 -16.57 -19.87 -34.91
CA GLN A 77 -15.43 -20.10 -35.80
C GLN A 77 -14.75 -21.45 -35.56
N LEU A 78 -14.64 -21.90 -34.30
CA LEU A 78 -14.12 -23.23 -33.98
C LEU A 78 -15.05 -24.32 -34.50
N ASP A 79 -16.36 -24.20 -34.28
CA ASP A 79 -17.35 -25.17 -34.78
C ASP A 79 -17.32 -25.26 -36.32
N GLY A 80 -17.07 -24.15 -37.01
CA GLY A 80 -16.85 -24.07 -38.45
C GLY A 80 -15.64 -24.85 -38.97
N LEU A 81 -14.68 -25.23 -38.10
CA LEU A 81 -13.58 -26.14 -38.45
C LEU A 81 -14.00 -27.61 -38.47
N GLY A 82 -15.26 -27.91 -38.13
CA GLY A 82 -15.85 -29.24 -38.22
C GLY A 82 -15.66 -29.86 -39.60
N GLY A 83 -14.90 -30.96 -39.67
CA GLY A 83 -14.57 -31.66 -40.92
C GLY A 83 -13.15 -31.38 -41.44
N LEU A 84 -12.47 -30.33 -40.97
CA LEU A 84 -11.05 -30.07 -41.26
C LEU A 84 -10.11 -30.67 -40.19
N ILE A 85 -10.57 -30.73 -38.95
CA ILE A 85 -9.86 -31.32 -37.82
C ILE A 85 -10.65 -32.47 -37.20
N ASN A 86 -9.94 -33.35 -36.50
CA ASN A 86 -10.58 -34.47 -35.82
C ASN A 86 -11.49 -33.97 -34.68
N LYS A 87 -12.54 -34.74 -34.39
CA LYS A 87 -13.60 -34.35 -33.43
C LYS A 87 -13.08 -34.21 -31.99
N GLU A 88 -12.14 -35.05 -31.59
CA GLU A 88 -11.54 -35.00 -30.25
C GLU A 88 -10.73 -33.72 -30.04
N HIS A 89 -10.01 -33.29 -31.07
CA HIS A 89 -9.21 -32.07 -31.11
C HIS A 89 -10.11 -30.83 -31.12
N LEU A 90 -11.20 -30.84 -31.89
CA LEU A 90 -12.19 -29.77 -31.84
C LEU A 90 -12.79 -29.63 -30.43
N GLN A 91 -13.14 -30.74 -29.78
CA GLN A 91 -13.62 -30.74 -28.40
C GLN A 91 -12.57 -30.24 -27.40
N TYR A 92 -11.29 -30.55 -27.63
CA TYR A 92 -10.19 -30.03 -26.83
C TYR A 92 -10.07 -28.51 -26.95
N LEU A 93 -10.04 -27.97 -28.17
CA LEU A 93 -9.96 -26.52 -28.42
C LEU A 93 -11.18 -25.76 -27.86
N SER A 94 -12.38 -26.30 -28.03
CA SER A 94 -13.61 -25.70 -27.49
C SER A 94 -13.61 -25.66 -25.96
N LYS A 95 -12.98 -26.63 -25.28
CA LYS A 95 -12.80 -26.59 -23.82
C LYS A 95 -11.79 -25.54 -23.37
N LEU A 96 -10.78 -25.24 -24.19
CA LEU A 96 -9.78 -24.22 -23.89
C LEU A 96 -10.32 -22.80 -24.09
N LEU A 97 -11.24 -22.59 -25.03
CA LEU A 97 -11.87 -21.30 -25.26
C LEU A 97 -12.95 -21.02 -24.19
N PRO A 98 -12.76 -20.02 -23.30
CA PRO A 98 -13.76 -19.69 -22.29
C PRO A 98 -15.07 -19.21 -22.91
N LYS A 99 -16.17 -19.38 -22.20
CA LYS A 99 -17.49 -18.87 -22.61
C LYS A 99 -17.84 -17.52 -21.99
N THR A 100 -17.12 -17.14 -20.94
CA THR A 100 -17.37 -15.92 -20.17
C THR A 100 -16.07 -15.19 -19.90
N VAL A 101 -16.15 -13.87 -19.66
CA VAL A 101 -14.98 -13.08 -19.24
C VAL A 101 -14.38 -13.63 -17.94
N LYS A 102 -15.24 -14.07 -17.00
CA LYS A 102 -14.79 -14.74 -15.77
C LYS A 102 -13.98 -16.00 -16.05
N GLY A 103 -14.40 -16.80 -17.04
CA GLY A 103 -13.63 -17.97 -17.48
C GLY A 103 -12.28 -17.59 -18.07
N ALA A 104 -12.21 -16.50 -18.85
CA ALA A 104 -10.96 -15.97 -19.38
C ALA A 104 -10.01 -15.47 -18.29
N LEU A 105 -10.52 -14.76 -17.29
CA LEU A 105 -9.74 -14.31 -16.12
C LEU A 105 -9.20 -15.51 -15.32
N ALA A 106 -10.04 -16.52 -15.10
CA ALA A 106 -9.67 -17.74 -14.38
C ALA A 106 -8.63 -18.57 -15.13
N ALA A 107 -8.64 -18.57 -16.47
CA ALA A 107 -7.70 -19.34 -17.29
C ALA A 107 -6.23 -18.92 -17.12
N PHE A 108 -5.97 -17.69 -16.67
CA PHE A 108 -4.61 -17.20 -16.38
C PHE A 108 -4.44 -16.77 -14.92
N ASP A 109 -5.40 -17.14 -14.06
CA ASP A 109 -5.43 -16.74 -12.65
C ASP A 109 -5.16 -15.25 -12.47
N LEU A 110 -5.92 -14.38 -13.17
CA LEU A 110 -5.71 -12.92 -13.16
C LEU A 110 -6.37 -12.22 -11.96
N ASP A 111 -7.44 -12.79 -11.42
CA ASP A 111 -8.08 -12.24 -10.22
C ASP A 111 -7.07 -12.25 -9.04
N PRO A 112 -7.03 -11.18 -8.24
CA PRO A 112 -6.15 -11.15 -7.08
C PRO A 112 -6.68 -12.10 -6.00
N THR A 113 -5.76 -12.74 -5.25
CA THR A 113 -6.13 -13.40 -4.00
C THR A 113 -6.38 -12.32 -2.94
N VAL A 114 -7.58 -12.31 -2.34
CA VAL A 114 -8.02 -11.25 -1.42
C VAL A 114 -8.64 -11.82 -0.15
N ARG A 115 -8.46 -11.10 0.96
CA ARG A 115 -9.20 -11.29 2.21
C ARG A 115 -10.24 -10.19 2.36
N ARG A 116 -11.45 -10.54 2.78
CA ARG A 116 -12.58 -9.61 2.90
C ARG A 116 -12.87 -9.32 4.35
N TYR A 117 -13.17 -8.06 4.65
CA TYR A 117 -13.46 -7.60 6.01
C TYR A 117 -14.75 -6.78 6.04
N LEU A 118 -15.57 -7.02 7.06
CA LEU A 118 -16.63 -6.09 7.45
C LEU A 118 -15.97 -4.87 8.09
N VAL A 119 -16.44 -3.68 7.73
CA VAL A 119 -15.94 -2.41 8.28
C VAL A 119 -17.03 -1.75 9.09
N CYS A 120 -16.71 -1.38 10.33
CA CYS A 120 -17.60 -0.58 11.16
C CYS A 120 -17.75 0.83 10.57
N PRO A 121 -18.98 1.30 10.28
CA PRO A 121 -19.18 2.63 9.71
C PRO A 121 -18.86 3.78 10.68
N GLN A 122 -18.80 3.52 11.99
CA GLN A 122 -18.50 4.52 13.02
C GLN A 122 -17.01 4.59 13.36
N CYS A 123 -16.41 3.46 13.78
CA CYS A 123 -15.02 3.45 14.26
C CYS A 123 -14.01 2.89 13.26
N TYR A 124 -14.42 2.48 12.05
CA TYR A 124 -13.57 1.86 11.03
C TYR A 124 -12.90 0.55 11.45
N GLY A 125 -13.26 0.00 12.62
CA GLY A 125 -12.84 -1.32 13.07
C GLY A 125 -13.21 -2.39 12.04
N ILE A 126 -12.27 -3.29 11.78
CA ILE A 126 -12.43 -4.35 10.78
C ILE A 126 -12.63 -5.72 11.43
N VAL A 127 -13.44 -6.55 10.80
CA VAL A 127 -13.71 -7.93 11.22
C VAL A 127 -13.64 -8.86 10.00
N PRO A 128 -12.90 -9.98 10.04
CA PRO A 128 -12.86 -10.93 8.92
C PRO A 128 -14.27 -11.37 8.50
N LYS A 129 -14.56 -11.31 7.19
CA LYS A 129 -15.82 -11.76 6.59
C LYS A 129 -15.74 -13.24 6.20
N GLU A 130 -15.39 -14.08 7.18
CA GLU A 130 -15.20 -15.51 7.01
C GLU A 130 -15.82 -16.26 8.20
N GLY A 131 -16.42 -17.42 7.94
CA GLY A 131 -17.07 -18.22 8.98
C GLY A 131 -18.22 -17.48 9.66
N ASN A 132 -18.32 -17.62 10.99
CA ASN A 132 -19.30 -16.90 11.80
C ASN A 132 -18.71 -15.56 12.26
N TYR A 133 -19.22 -14.46 11.73
CA TYR A 133 -18.80 -13.10 12.09
C TYR A 133 -19.85 -12.39 12.98
N PRO A 134 -19.42 -11.53 13.91
CA PRO A 134 -20.34 -10.73 14.70
C PRO A 134 -21.14 -9.75 13.82
N LYS A 135 -22.43 -9.56 14.14
CA LYS A 135 -23.29 -8.57 13.45
C LYS A 135 -23.10 -7.13 13.95
N SER A 136 -22.45 -6.97 15.11
CA SER A 136 -22.14 -5.70 15.75
C SER A 136 -20.65 -5.57 16.00
N CYS A 137 -20.13 -4.35 15.94
CA CYS A 137 -18.70 -4.07 16.04
C CYS A 137 -18.14 -4.40 17.44
N PRO A 138 -17.18 -5.33 17.57
CA PRO A 138 -16.58 -5.67 18.86
C PRO A 138 -15.42 -4.74 19.25
N HIS A 139 -15.02 -3.81 18.38
CA HIS A 139 -13.84 -2.97 18.59
C HIS A 139 -13.99 -2.04 19.79
N ARG A 140 -12.91 -1.91 20.57
CA ARG A 140 -12.77 -0.98 21.69
C ARG A 140 -11.67 0.01 21.35
N GLU A 141 -11.98 1.30 21.45
CA GLU A 141 -11.02 2.35 21.09
C GLU A 141 -9.80 2.33 22.02
N ALA A 142 -10.01 2.31 23.34
CA ALA A 142 -8.99 2.11 24.36
C ALA A 142 -9.34 0.90 25.27
N PRO A 143 -8.40 0.41 26.11
CA PRO A 143 -8.63 -0.77 26.95
C PRO A 143 -9.84 -0.64 27.89
N ASP A 144 -10.11 0.57 28.38
CA ASP A 144 -11.23 0.89 29.27
C ASP A 144 -12.53 1.23 28.52
N SER A 145 -12.46 1.47 27.21
CA SER A 145 -13.63 1.83 26.41
C SER A 145 -14.60 0.66 26.26
N PRO A 146 -15.92 0.90 26.25
CA PRO A 146 -16.91 -0.11 25.85
C PRO A 146 -16.72 -0.49 24.37
N PRO A 147 -17.18 -1.68 23.95
CA PRO A 147 -17.22 -2.01 22.53
C PRO A 147 -18.12 -1.04 21.76
N CYS A 148 -17.72 -0.71 20.54
CA CYS A 148 -18.43 0.21 19.65
C CYS A 148 -19.89 -0.21 19.41
N ASN A 149 -20.16 -1.52 19.27
CA ASN A 149 -21.49 -2.12 19.09
C ASN A 149 -22.30 -1.66 17.86
N GLU A 150 -21.76 -0.76 17.04
CA GLU A 150 -22.38 -0.34 15.79
C GLU A 150 -22.63 -1.52 14.84
N LYS A 151 -23.73 -1.48 14.09
CA LYS A 151 -24.08 -2.58 13.19
C LYS A 151 -23.05 -2.70 12.07
N LEU A 152 -22.69 -3.94 11.72
CA LEU A 152 -21.77 -4.26 10.62
C LEU A 152 -22.52 -4.71 9.36
N VAL A 153 -23.74 -5.21 9.51
CA VAL A 153 -24.57 -5.74 8.44
C VAL A 153 -25.97 -5.12 8.44
N ARG A 154 -26.57 -5.03 7.25
CA ARG A 154 -27.97 -4.78 7.02
C ARG A 154 -28.63 -6.09 6.60
N THR A 155 -29.76 -6.42 7.21
CA THR A 155 -30.55 -7.58 6.81
C THR A 155 -31.56 -7.15 5.75
N ASP A 156 -31.44 -7.70 4.56
CA ASP A 156 -32.40 -7.51 3.48
C ASP A 156 -33.45 -8.63 3.58
N PHE A 157 -34.70 -8.26 3.80
CA PHE A 157 -35.83 -9.18 3.83
C PHE A 157 -36.25 -9.50 2.39
N GLN A 158 -36.09 -10.75 1.96
CA GLN A 158 -36.58 -11.18 0.64
C GLN A 158 -38.03 -11.68 0.73
N GLU A 159 -38.82 -11.42 -0.31
CA GLU A 159 -40.18 -11.99 -0.46
C GLU A 159 -40.20 -13.53 -0.47
N THR A 160 -39.05 -14.16 -0.75
CA THR A 160 -38.86 -15.62 -0.86
C THR A 160 -38.55 -16.32 0.47
N GLY A 161 -38.54 -15.58 1.59
CA GLY A 161 -38.52 -16.16 2.95
C GLY A 161 -37.14 -16.51 3.53
N ARG A 162 -36.04 -15.99 2.97
CA ARG A 162 -34.71 -16.05 3.61
C ARG A 162 -34.09 -14.66 3.73
N ASP A 163 -33.84 -14.27 4.96
CA ASP A 163 -33.11 -13.05 5.30
C ASP A 163 -31.65 -13.18 4.85
N THR A 164 -31.18 -12.21 4.08
CA THR A 164 -29.77 -12.14 3.67
C THR A 164 -29.08 -10.97 4.34
N ASP A 165 -28.06 -11.25 5.15
CA ASP A 165 -27.22 -10.20 5.73
C ASP A 165 -26.23 -9.69 4.68
N ARG A 166 -26.25 -8.38 4.42
CA ARG A 166 -25.29 -7.67 3.56
C ARG A 166 -24.40 -6.74 4.39
N PRO A 167 -23.08 -6.70 4.15
CA PRO A 167 -22.20 -5.74 4.81
C PRO A 167 -22.65 -4.30 4.59
N ILE A 168 -22.60 -3.47 5.63
CA ILE A 168 -22.84 -2.02 5.49
C ILE A 168 -21.64 -1.37 4.78
N LYS A 169 -20.41 -1.74 5.16
CA LYS A 169 -19.17 -1.42 4.47
C LYS A 169 -18.28 -2.67 4.41
N GLU A 170 -17.57 -2.84 3.30
CA GLU A 170 -16.63 -3.96 3.09
C GLU A 170 -15.28 -3.40 2.65
N TYR A 171 -14.20 -3.93 3.25
CA TYR A 171 -12.83 -3.69 2.82
C TYR A 171 -12.28 -4.96 2.20
N ILE A 172 -11.59 -4.80 1.07
CA ILE A 172 -10.93 -5.89 0.36
C ILE A 172 -9.43 -5.64 0.46
N HIS A 173 -8.75 -6.58 1.12
CA HIS A 173 -7.30 -6.57 1.28
C HIS A 173 -6.68 -7.57 0.32
N GLN A 174 -5.83 -7.11 -0.59
CA GLN A 174 -5.07 -8.00 -1.46
C GLN A 174 -4.02 -8.77 -0.64
N SER A 175 -3.74 -10.03 -0.97
CA SER A 175 -2.67 -10.80 -0.33
C SER A 175 -1.32 -10.39 -0.94
N PHE A 176 -0.46 -9.76 -0.15
CA PHE A 176 0.87 -9.35 -0.61
C PHE A 176 1.75 -10.56 -1.01
N PRO A 177 1.82 -11.66 -0.25
CA PRO A 177 2.62 -12.83 -0.63
C PRO A 177 2.20 -13.42 -1.99
N GLU A 178 0.90 -13.50 -2.28
CA GLU A 178 0.37 -14.03 -3.55
C GLU A 178 0.66 -13.07 -4.71
N TRP A 179 0.47 -11.77 -4.49
CA TRP A 179 0.84 -10.76 -5.48
C TRP A 179 2.34 -10.79 -5.79
N LEU A 180 3.19 -10.92 -4.77
CA LEU A 180 4.64 -11.01 -4.94
C LEU A 180 5.04 -12.25 -5.74
N GLY A 181 4.35 -13.38 -5.55
CA GLY A 181 4.55 -14.58 -6.37
C GLY A 181 4.30 -14.29 -7.85
N ARG A 182 3.14 -13.68 -8.17
CA ARG A 182 2.82 -13.28 -9.55
C ARG A 182 3.81 -12.26 -10.11
N PHE A 183 4.24 -11.31 -9.29
CA PHE A 183 5.21 -10.28 -9.63
C PHE A 183 6.58 -10.90 -9.99
N LEU A 184 7.07 -11.88 -9.24
CA LEU A 184 8.34 -12.57 -9.50
C LEU A 184 8.27 -13.55 -10.68
N CYS A 185 7.08 -14.00 -11.08
CA CYS A 185 6.88 -14.80 -12.29
C CYS A 185 7.00 -14.00 -13.60
N ARG A 186 7.15 -12.68 -13.53
CA ARG A 186 7.29 -11.82 -14.71
C ARG A 186 8.73 -11.78 -15.22
N PRO A 187 8.98 -12.03 -16.52
CA PRO A 187 10.33 -12.06 -17.09
C PRO A 187 11.12 -10.77 -16.92
N ASP A 188 10.47 -9.63 -17.14
CA ASP A 188 11.03 -8.29 -17.06
C ASP A 188 11.39 -7.91 -15.62
N VAL A 189 10.51 -8.26 -14.67
CA VAL A 189 10.72 -7.99 -13.24
C VAL A 189 11.93 -8.76 -12.73
N GLU A 190 11.97 -10.08 -12.92
CA GLU A 190 13.07 -10.88 -12.38
C GLU A 190 14.41 -10.55 -13.05
N ALA A 191 14.40 -10.23 -14.35
CA ALA A 191 15.58 -9.73 -15.04
C ALA A 191 16.09 -8.41 -14.46
N ASN A 192 15.18 -7.47 -14.15
CA ASN A 192 15.52 -6.22 -13.49
C ASN A 192 16.11 -6.44 -12.09
N LEU A 193 15.49 -7.31 -11.28
CA LEU A 193 15.96 -7.61 -9.94
C LEU A 193 17.37 -8.22 -9.94
N ASP A 194 17.64 -9.20 -10.81
CA ASP A 194 18.97 -9.81 -10.95
C ASP A 194 20.03 -8.79 -11.37
N ARG A 195 19.70 -7.97 -12.38
CA ARG A 195 20.60 -6.91 -12.88
C ARG A 195 20.94 -5.93 -11.76
N ARG A 196 19.93 -5.43 -11.03
CA ARG A 196 20.13 -4.50 -9.92
C ARG A 196 20.93 -5.14 -8.79
N LYS A 197 20.67 -6.41 -8.45
CA LYS A 197 21.46 -7.17 -7.47
C LYS A 197 22.94 -7.22 -7.86
N ALA A 198 23.24 -7.53 -9.11
CA ALA A 198 24.62 -7.56 -9.62
C ALA A 198 25.29 -6.17 -9.57
N GLU A 199 24.61 -5.12 -10.05
CA GLU A 199 25.11 -3.73 -10.02
C GLU A 199 25.48 -3.29 -8.59
N PHE A 200 24.64 -3.61 -7.59
CA PHE A 200 24.94 -3.25 -6.20
C PHE A 200 26.06 -4.08 -5.59
N LYS A 201 26.19 -5.36 -5.98
CA LYS A 201 27.30 -6.21 -5.55
C LYS A 201 28.64 -5.71 -6.07
N GLU A 202 28.67 -5.16 -7.29
CA GLU A 202 29.86 -4.51 -7.86
C GLU A 202 30.13 -3.17 -7.16
N LYS A 203 29.11 -2.32 -7.01
CA LYS A 203 29.23 -1.01 -6.35
C LYS A 203 29.68 -1.10 -4.89
N ALA A 204 29.29 -2.14 -4.17
CA ALA A 204 29.72 -2.36 -2.78
C ALA A 204 31.26 -2.46 -2.63
N GLN A 205 31.98 -2.71 -3.73
CA GLN A 205 33.45 -2.75 -3.75
C GLN A 205 34.08 -1.35 -3.92
N GLY A 206 33.28 -0.32 -4.21
CA GLY A 206 33.70 1.07 -4.39
C GLY A 206 33.00 2.02 -3.43
N HIS A 207 33.70 3.06 -2.97
CA HIS A 207 33.09 4.12 -2.16
C HIS A 207 32.59 5.24 -3.08
N SER A 208 31.27 5.38 -3.24
CA SER A 208 30.65 6.57 -3.85
C SER A 208 30.12 7.50 -2.76
N THR A 209 30.40 8.79 -2.87
CA THR A 209 29.86 9.82 -1.97
C THR A 209 28.50 10.37 -2.41
N LEU A 210 28.06 10.05 -3.64
CA LEU A 210 26.80 10.54 -4.21
C LEU A 210 25.73 9.44 -4.21
N VAL A 211 24.51 9.84 -3.85
CA VAL A 211 23.31 8.98 -3.79
C VAL A 211 22.38 9.39 -4.93
N TYR A 212 22.20 8.52 -5.91
CA TYR A 212 21.29 8.70 -7.06
C TYR A 212 20.02 7.87 -6.92
N ASP A 213 20.10 6.76 -6.19
CA ASP A 213 18.99 5.87 -5.92
C ASP A 213 18.79 5.71 -4.40
N ILE A 214 17.54 5.54 -3.96
CA ILE A 214 17.24 5.31 -2.55
C ILE A 214 17.99 4.09 -1.97
N LEU A 215 18.23 3.07 -2.80
CA LEU A 215 18.99 1.89 -2.39
C LEU A 215 20.44 2.23 -2.06
N GLU A 216 21.01 3.31 -2.61
CA GLU A 216 22.36 3.81 -2.27
C GLU A 216 22.36 4.66 -0.98
N SER A 217 21.19 4.94 -0.40
CA SER A 217 21.12 5.70 0.84
C SER A 217 21.79 4.95 1.99
N LYS A 218 22.44 5.70 2.88
CA LYS A 218 23.07 5.18 4.10
C LYS A 218 22.12 4.25 4.89
N ALA A 219 20.86 4.65 5.01
CA ALA A 219 19.85 3.89 5.74
C ALA A 219 19.60 2.49 5.16
N ILE A 220 19.67 2.32 3.83
CA ILE A 220 19.48 1.02 3.17
C ILE A 220 20.79 0.22 3.14
N GLN A 221 21.93 0.89 2.93
CA GLN A 221 23.24 0.23 2.89
C GLN A 221 23.66 -0.31 4.27
N GLU A 222 23.30 0.37 5.35
CA GLU A 222 23.53 -0.08 6.73
C GLU A 222 22.39 -0.97 7.26
N PHE A 223 21.37 -1.26 6.45
CA PHE A 223 20.25 -2.09 6.85
C PHE A 223 20.65 -3.56 6.95
N ALA A 224 20.60 -4.11 8.17
CA ALA A 224 20.84 -5.52 8.43
C ALA A 224 19.55 -6.34 8.28
N TRP A 225 19.56 -7.29 7.35
CA TRP A 225 18.54 -8.33 7.27
C TRP A 225 18.66 -9.30 8.47
N PRO A 226 17.69 -10.23 8.70
CA PRO A 226 17.76 -11.15 9.84
C PRO A 226 19.03 -12.01 9.90
N ASP A 227 19.68 -12.24 8.76
CA ASP A 227 20.95 -12.95 8.63
C ASP A 227 22.19 -12.04 8.76
N GLY A 228 22.00 -10.75 9.03
CA GLY A 228 23.04 -9.73 9.16
C GLY A 228 23.64 -9.27 7.83
N LYS A 229 23.18 -9.78 6.68
CA LYS A 229 23.76 -9.47 5.37
C LYS A 229 22.97 -8.38 4.65
N ALA A 230 23.63 -7.69 3.71
CA ALA A 230 22.97 -6.72 2.84
C ALA A 230 21.95 -7.39 1.89
N PHE A 231 21.09 -6.59 1.26
CA PHE A 231 20.05 -7.10 0.36
C PHE A 231 20.59 -7.77 -0.91
N PHE A 232 21.76 -7.34 -1.39
CA PHE A 232 22.42 -7.92 -2.56
C PHE A 232 23.31 -9.13 -2.23
N ASP A 233 23.62 -9.33 -0.94
CA ASP A 233 24.41 -10.46 -0.45
C ASP A 233 23.49 -11.59 0.04
N CYS A 234 22.85 -12.25 -0.93
CA CYS A 234 22.03 -13.44 -0.72
C CYS A 234 22.29 -14.47 -1.84
N PRO A 235 22.02 -15.76 -1.61
CA PRO A 235 22.07 -16.80 -2.64
C PRO A 235 21.24 -16.46 -3.88
N ASP A 236 21.50 -17.15 -4.99
CA ASP A 236 20.80 -16.90 -6.25
C ASP A 236 19.32 -17.23 -6.15
N ASP A 237 18.93 -18.23 -5.37
CA ASP A 237 17.55 -18.65 -5.10
C ASP A 237 16.89 -17.84 -3.97
N GLU A 238 17.46 -16.71 -3.55
CA GLU A 238 16.88 -15.80 -2.56
C GLU A 238 16.78 -14.36 -3.08
N PHE A 239 15.65 -13.72 -2.80
CA PHE A 239 15.41 -12.28 -2.98
C PHE A 239 15.28 -11.59 -1.63
N LYS A 240 15.92 -10.42 -1.50
CA LYS A 240 15.74 -9.49 -0.38
C LYS A 240 15.25 -8.15 -0.93
N LEU A 241 13.96 -7.88 -0.73
CA LEU A 241 13.26 -6.79 -1.42
C LEU A 241 12.72 -5.74 -0.45
N PHE A 242 12.98 -4.48 -0.75
CA PHE A 242 12.43 -3.34 -0.04
C PHE A 242 11.17 -2.83 -0.73
N PHE A 243 10.15 -2.53 0.05
CA PHE A 243 8.89 -1.96 -0.42
C PHE A 243 8.58 -0.66 0.30
N ALA A 244 8.34 0.40 -0.45
CA ALA A 244 7.88 1.66 0.12
C ALA A 244 6.36 1.66 0.29
N LEU A 245 5.85 2.16 1.42
CA LEU A 245 4.42 2.32 1.69
C LEU A 245 3.95 3.73 1.32
N SER A 246 2.84 3.83 0.61
CA SER A 246 2.14 5.10 0.39
C SER A 246 0.67 4.99 0.73
N GLY A 247 0.12 6.08 1.23
CA GLY A 247 -1.31 6.23 1.49
C GLY A 247 -1.76 7.58 0.99
N ASP A 248 -2.69 7.60 0.04
CA ASP A 248 -3.17 8.84 -0.57
C ASP A 248 -4.70 8.90 -0.63
N GLY A 249 -5.23 10.08 -0.33
CA GLY A 249 -6.65 10.37 -0.32
C GLY A 249 -7.08 10.92 -1.68
N PHE A 250 -8.09 10.31 -2.30
CA PHE A 250 -8.63 10.76 -3.57
C PHE A 250 -10.16 10.83 -3.56
N ASN A 251 -10.72 11.66 -4.44
CA ASN A 251 -12.17 11.72 -4.63
C ASN A 251 -12.61 10.69 -5.67
N PRO A 252 -13.37 9.63 -5.29
CA PRO A 252 -13.77 8.58 -6.20
C PRO A 252 -14.76 9.05 -7.29
N PHE A 253 -15.40 10.22 -7.10
CA PHE A 253 -16.38 10.77 -8.05
C PHE A 253 -15.80 11.84 -8.97
N SER A 254 -14.47 12.04 -8.96
CA SER A 254 -13.76 13.15 -9.61
C SER A 254 -14.20 14.54 -9.10
N ASN A 255 -13.50 15.59 -9.52
CA ASN A 255 -13.83 16.97 -9.15
C ASN A 255 -15.12 17.43 -9.87
N LYS A 256 -16.29 17.11 -9.30
CA LYS A 256 -17.58 17.63 -9.79
C LYS A 256 -17.93 18.97 -9.13
N GLU A 257 -18.59 19.84 -9.88
CA GLU A 257 -18.95 21.23 -9.52
C GLU A 257 -19.78 21.39 -8.23
N ALA A 258 -20.40 20.31 -7.73
CA ALA A 258 -21.36 20.35 -6.62
C ALA A 258 -20.77 20.44 -5.20
N LYS A 259 -19.47 20.73 -5.02
CA LYS A 259 -18.78 20.93 -3.72
C LYS A 259 -18.85 19.76 -2.71
N GLN A 260 -19.49 18.64 -3.01
CA GLN A 260 -19.44 17.46 -2.14
C GLN A 260 -18.09 16.77 -2.28
N THR A 261 -17.29 16.82 -1.22
CA THR A 261 -15.99 16.16 -1.13
C THR A 261 -16.16 14.82 -0.43
N VAL A 262 -16.10 13.74 -1.22
CA VAL A 262 -16.01 12.37 -0.71
C VAL A 262 -14.54 11.97 -0.82
N THR A 263 -13.96 11.43 0.25
CA THR A 263 -12.57 10.96 0.26
C THR A 263 -12.52 9.45 0.44
N SER A 264 -11.85 8.77 -0.47
CA SER A 264 -11.37 7.40 -0.29
C SER A 264 -9.85 7.41 -0.14
N THR A 265 -9.27 6.45 0.58
CA THR A 265 -7.81 6.38 0.76
C THR A 265 -7.27 5.09 0.15
N GLY A 266 -6.38 5.19 -0.83
CA GLY A 266 -5.67 4.04 -1.39
C GLY A 266 -4.39 3.76 -0.59
N LEU A 267 -4.09 2.48 -0.36
CA LEU A 267 -2.84 2.03 0.25
C LEU A 267 -2.01 1.27 -0.79
N TYR A 268 -0.84 1.80 -1.13
CA TYR A 268 0.00 1.32 -2.23
C TYR A 268 1.39 0.92 -1.71
N LEU A 269 2.00 -0.09 -2.33
CA LEU A 269 3.39 -0.44 -2.11
C LEU A 269 4.19 -0.41 -3.42
N PHE A 270 5.43 0.06 -3.34
CA PHE A 270 6.35 0.15 -4.48
C PHE A 270 7.62 -0.66 -4.22
N CYS A 271 7.97 -1.57 -5.12
CA CYS A 271 9.22 -2.34 -5.02
C CYS A 271 10.42 -1.43 -5.33
N LEU A 272 11.24 -1.12 -4.32
CA LEU A 272 12.40 -0.25 -4.48
C LEU A 272 13.55 -0.94 -5.22
N ASN A 273 13.56 -2.27 -5.30
CA ASN A 273 14.58 -3.03 -6.01
C ASN A 273 14.49 -2.92 -7.54
N LEU A 274 13.38 -2.39 -8.07
CA LEU A 274 13.28 -2.05 -9.48
C LEU A 274 14.03 -0.75 -9.84
N PRO A 275 14.46 -0.57 -11.10
CA PRO A 275 14.91 0.71 -11.64
C PRO A 275 13.87 1.82 -11.44
N LEU A 276 14.31 3.08 -11.32
CA LEU A 276 13.44 4.22 -10.98
C LEU A 276 12.24 4.35 -11.91
N GLU A 277 12.48 4.23 -13.22
CA GLU A 277 11.50 4.30 -14.30
C GLU A 277 10.46 3.16 -14.28
N GLU A 278 10.73 2.07 -13.55
CA GLU A 278 9.85 0.92 -13.43
C GLU A 278 8.99 0.95 -12.16
N ARG A 279 9.45 1.58 -11.07
CA ARG A 279 8.82 1.46 -9.73
C ARG A 279 7.36 1.88 -9.67
N GLN A 280 7.00 2.92 -10.40
CA GLN A 280 5.68 3.56 -10.35
C GLN A 280 4.79 3.23 -11.55
N LYS A 281 5.26 2.38 -12.47
CA LYS A 281 4.40 1.91 -13.57
C LYS A 281 3.21 1.14 -12.98
N PRO A 282 1.96 1.39 -13.42
CA PRO A 282 0.76 0.79 -12.81
C PRO A 282 0.84 -0.73 -12.64
N GLU A 283 1.46 -1.44 -13.57
CA GLU A 283 1.66 -2.89 -13.55
C GLU A 283 2.63 -3.38 -12.45
N ASN A 284 3.47 -2.49 -11.89
CA ASN A 284 4.46 -2.78 -10.85
C ASN A 284 4.03 -2.30 -9.45
N VAL A 285 2.91 -1.57 -9.37
CA VAL A 285 2.38 -1.06 -8.09
C VAL A 285 1.48 -2.12 -7.45
N TYR A 286 1.75 -2.43 -6.19
CA TYR A 286 0.85 -3.23 -5.39
C TYR A 286 -0.21 -2.36 -4.72
N LEU A 287 -1.48 -2.71 -4.87
CA LEU A 287 -2.59 -2.08 -4.17
C LEU A 287 -3.02 -2.97 -2.99
N ALA A 288 -2.65 -2.60 -1.77
CA ALA A 288 -3.06 -3.34 -0.58
C ALA A 288 -4.60 -3.33 -0.42
N GLY A 289 -5.22 -2.18 -0.68
CA GLY A 289 -6.67 -2.02 -0.71
C GLY A 289 -7.08 -0.55 -0.70
N VAL A 290 -8.39 -0.31 -0.80
CA VAL A 290 -8.98 1.04 -0.80
C VAL A 290 -9.91 1.17 0.40
N ILE A 291 -9.59 2.12 1.29
CA ILE A 291 -10.42 2.50 2.41
C ILE A 291 -11.56 3.38 1.87
N LEU A 292 -12.79 2.92 2.02
CA LEU A 292 -13.98 3.59 1.51
C LEU A 292 -14.33 4.80 2.37
N GLY A 293 -14.74 5.89 1.71
CA GLY A 293 -15.27 7.10 2.34
C GLY A 293 -16.63 6.92 3.05
N PRO A 294 -17.36 8.02 3.35
CA PRO A 294 -17.20 9.35 2.77
C PRO A 294 -16.07 10.20 3.36
N ASP A 295 -15.67 9.92 4.60
CA ASP A 295 -14.63 10.65 5.31
C ASP A 295 -13.29 9.92 5.27
N LYS A 296 -12.20 10.68 5.40
CA LYS A 296 -10.88 10.09 5.64
C LYS A 296 -10.87 9.46 7.04
N PRO A 297 -10.33 8.23 7.23
CA PRO A 297 -10.14 7.70 8.57
C PRO A 297 -9.31 8.69 9.41
N SER A 298 -9.52 8.70 10.72
CA SER A 298 -8.65 9.41 11.65
C SER A 298 -7.25 8.76 11.74
N THR A 299 -6.36 9.39 12.51
CA THR A 299 -5.00 8.92 12.75
C THR A 299 -4.95 7.56 13.45
N SER A 300 -5.91 7.24 14.33
CA SER A 300 -6.02 5.93 14.98
C SER A 300 -6.81 4.93 14.15
N GLN A 301 -7.83 5.38 13.42
CA GLN A 301 -8.71 4.51 12.62
C GLN A 301 -7.98 3.85 11.44
N ILE A 302 -7.01 4.54 10.82
CA ILE A 302 -6.23 3.95 9.73
C ILE A 302 -5.45 2.70 10.18
N ASN A 303 -5.11 2.62 11.48
CA ASN A 303 -4.32 1.52 12.04
C ASN A 303 -4.98 0.15 11.84
N HIS A 304 -6.31 0.08 11.72
CA HIS A 304 -6.99 -1.17 11.37
C HIS A 304 -6.48 -1.77 10.06
N TYR A 305 -6.29 -0.92 9.05
CA TYR A 305 -5.84 -1.33 7.72
C TYR A 305 -4.33 -1.53 7.66
N ILE A 306 -3.56 -0.68 8.34
CA ILE A 306 -2.11 -0.82 8.44
C ILE A 306 -1.71 -2.11 9.16
N SER A 307 -2.53 -2.57 10.12
CA SER A 307 -2.32 -3.87 10.79
C SER A 307 -2.32 -5.02 9.79
N LEU A 308 -3.20 -5.00 8.77
CA LEU A 308 -3.23 -6.04 7.74
C LEU A 308 -1.96 -6.06 6.87
N ILE A 309 -1.38 -4.89 6.58
CA ILE A 309 -0.10 -4.79 5.86
C ILE A 309 1.03 -5.36 6.72
N VAL A 310 1.04 -5.02 8.02
CA VAL A 310 2.03 -5.54 8.96
C VAL A 310 1.91 -7.06 9.11
N ASP A 311 0.70 -7.60 9.18
CA ASP A 311 0.44 -9.03 9.26
C ASP A 311 0.98 -9.78 8.03
N ASP A 312 0.94 -9.17 6.85
CA ASP A 312 1.55 -9.74 5.64
C ASP A 312 3.08 -9.65 5.66
N PHE A 313 3.64 -8.53 6.11
CA PHE A 313 5.09 -8.29 6.07
C PHE A 313 5.86 -8.96 7.20
N LEU A 314 5.23 -9.25 8.35
CA LEU A 314 5.91 -9.84 9.49
C LEU A 314 6.43 -11.27 9.20
N PRO A 315 5.66 -12.19 8.58
CA PRO A 315 6.16 -13.47 8.09
C PRO A 315 7.21 -13.30 6.97
N CYS A 316 6.95 -12.40 6.01
CA CYS A 316 7.88 -12.13 4.90
C CYS A 316 9.25 -11.65 5.39
N TRP A 317 9.31 -10.95 6.52
CA TRP A 317 10.56 -10.56 7.17
C TRP A 317 11.20 -11.74 7.91
N LYS A 318 10.46 -12.37 8.84
CA LYS A 318 11.00 -13.35 9.79
C LYS A 318 11.49 -14.63 9.10
N THR A 319 10.61 -15.30 8.36
CA THR A 319 10.91 -16.58 7.70
C THR A 319 11.12 -16.41 6.20
N GLY A 320 10.57 -15.36 5.60
CA GLY A 320 10.45 -15.23 4.15
C GLY A 320 9.29 -16.08 3.60
N VAL A 321 9.02 -15.96 2.32
CA VAL A 321 8.01 -16.77 1.61
C VAL A 321 8.69 -17.52 0.49
N ARG A 322 8.47 -18.84 0.42
CA ARG A 322 9.03 -19.68 -0.63
C ARG A 322 8.04 -19.81 -1.77
N TYR A 323 8.49 -19.53 -2.97
CA TYR A 323 7.73 -19.66 -4.21
C TYR A 323 8.15 -20.95 -4.91
N THR A 324 7.19 -21.76 -5.35
CA THR A 324 7.47 -23.03 -6.06
C THR A 324 8.25 -22.82 -7.34
N ARG A 325 8.02 -21.71 -8.06
CA ARG A 325 8.71 -21.37 -9.31
C ARG A 325 8.62 -19.86 -9.56
N THR A 326 9.74 -19.24 -9.93
CA THR A 326 9.75 -17.91 -10.56
C THR A 326 10.16 -18.05 -12.03
N TRP A 327 10.22 -16.95 -12.78
CA TRP A 327 10.53 -17.00 -14.21
C TRP A 327 11.90 -17.66 -14.50
N LYS A 328 12.97 -17.27 -13.81
CA LYS A 328 14.33 -17.79 -13.99
C LYS A 328 14.70 -18.91 -13.02
N ARG A 329 13.94 -19.12 -11.94
CA ARG A 329 14.27 -20.11 -10.90
C ARG A 329 13.22 -21.23 -10.91
N PRO A 330 13.38 -22.26 -11.77
CA PRO A 330 12.43 -23.38 -11.89
C PRO A 330 12.32 -24.24 -10.62
N ALA A 331 13.35 -24.26 -9.78
CA ALA A 331 13.36 -24.96 -8.49
C ALA A 331 12.73 -24.13 -7.34
N GLY A 332 12.22 -22.94 -7.67
CA GLY A 332 11.65 -21.99 -6.72
C GLY A 332 12.67 -21.02 -6.14
N ALA A 333 12.17 -20.07 -5.35
CA ALA A 333 12.96 -19.03 -4.72
C ALA A 333 12.38 -18.66 -3.36
N LEU A 334 13.23 -18.25 -2.41
CA LEU A 334 12.81 -17.61 -1.16
C LEU A 334 12.77 -16.09 -1.38
N ALA A 335 11.71 -15.41 -0.95
CA ALA A 335 11.71 -13.95 -0.89
C ALA A 335 11.55 -13.47 0.56
N ARG A 336 12.46 -12.61 0.98
CA ARG A 336 12.34 -11.81 2.20
C ARG A 336 12.03 -10.38 1.83
N THR A 337 11.10 -9.76 2.55
CA THR A 337 10.72 -8.38 2.29
C THR A 337 10.81 -7.51 3.52
N ALA A 338 11.14 -6.24 3.29
CA ALA A 338 11.18 -5.20 4.30
C ALA A 338 10.36 -3.99 3.82
N LEU A 339 9.52 -3.45 4.70
CA LEU A 339 8.67 -2.29 4.43
C LEU A 339 9.39 -1.01 4.84
N MET A 340 9.91 -0.27 3.87
CA MET A 340 10.55 1.03 4.05
C MET A 340 10.78 1.74 2.70
N PRO A 341 10.74 3.08 2.64
CA PRO A 341 10.19 4.02 3.63
C PRO A 341 8.68 4.25 3.43
N VAL A 342 8.09 5.21 4.15
CA VAL A 342 6.75 5.74 3.88
C VAL A 342 6.86 6.98 2.99
N LEU A 343 6.17 6.93 1.85
CA LEU A 343 6.09 7.96 0.81
C LEU A 343 4.68 8.52 0.78
N ALA A 344 4.46 9.68 1.39
CA ALA A 344 3.18 10.37 1.35
C ALA A 344 3.40 11.86 1.60
N ASP A 345 2.36 12.67 1.40
CA ASP A 345 2.37 14.06 1.83
C ASP A 345 2.54 14.17 3.36
N ALA A 346 2.76 15.40 3.85
CA ALA A 346 3.01 15.62 5.28
C ALA A 346 1.87 15.14 6.18
N LEU A 347 0.62 15.12 5.69
CA LEU A 347 -0.54 14.65 6.44
C LEU A 347 -0.62 13.13 6.47
N GLY A 348 -0.40 12.48 5.33
CA GLY A 348 -0.37 11.03 5.16
C GLY A 348 0.75 10.39 5.96
N ILE A 349 1.96 10.96 5.95
CA ILE A 349 3.07 10.47 6.78
C ILE A 349 2.70 10.47 8.26
N ARG A 350 2.13 11.57 8.74
CA ARG A 350 1.74 11.68 10.15
C ARG A 350 0.71 10.63 10.52
N GLN A 351 -0.26 10.45 9.64
CA GLN A 351 -1.30 9.46 9.80
C GLN A 351 -0.78 8.02 9.82
N LEU A 352 0.11 7.67 8.89
CA LEU A 352 0.65 6.32 8.77
C LEU A 352 1.70 6.00 9.85
N CYS A 353 2.54 6.98 10.20
CA CYS A 353 3.70 6.80 11.06
C CYS A 353 3.46 7.18 12.54
N GLY A 354 2.25 7.56 12.93
CA GLY A 354 1.93 7.78 14.35
C GLY A 354 2.28 9.18 14.89
N TYR A 355 2.44 10.18 14.03
CA TYR A 355 2.79 11.54 14.46
C TYR A 355 1.56 12.43 14.65
N GLY A 356 1.69 13.39 15.56
CA GLY A 356 0.73 14.48 15.70
C GLY A 356 0.67 15.39 14.48
N ALA A 357 -0.41 16.18 14.41
CA ALA A 357 -0.66 17.13 13.33
C ALA A 357 0.49 18.16 13.18
N VAL A 358 0.56 18.82 12.03
CA VAL A 358 1.54 19.90 11.76
C VAL A 358 1.43 21.07 12.75
N THR A 359 0.26 21.25 13.38
CA THR A 359 -0.02 22.27 14.39
C THR A 359 0.16 21.77 15.83
N SER A 360 0.58 20.52 16.02
CA SER A 360 0.82 19.96 17.35
C SER A 360 2.08 20.57 17.99
N GLN A 361 2.24 20.35 19.30
CA GLN A 361 3.42 20.83 20.05
C GLN A 361 4.72 20.46 19.35
N PHE A 362 4.84 19.23 18.82
CA PHE A 362 6.01 18.80 18.05
C PHE A 362 5.67 18.68 16.56
N PHE A 363 5.83 19.79 15.85
CA PHE A 363 5.49 19.89 14.44
C PHE A 363 6.44 19.11 13.52
N CYS A 364 7.67 18.77 13.93
CA CYS A 364 8.65 18.11 13.07
C CYS A 364 8.62 16.57 13.20
N THR A 365 8.79 15.86 12.08
CA THR A 365 8.94 14.39 12.05
C THR A 365 10.38 13.92 12.32
N PHE A 366 11.36 14.83 12.26
CA PHE A 366 12.79 14.51 12.44
C PHE A 366 13.34 14.94 13.81
N CYS A 367 12.79 16.00 14.41
CA CYS A 367 13.25 16.56 15.68
C CYS A 367 12.10 16.79 16.65
N TRP A 368 12.45 17.06 17.91
CA TRP A 368 11.56 17.38 19.02
C TRP A 368 11.49 18.89 19.28
N LEU A 369 11.75 19.72 18.27
CA LEU A 369 11.61 21.17 18.42
C LEU A 369 10.12 21.51 18.63
N PRO A 370 9.76 22.25 19.69
CA PRO A 370 8.38 22.64 19.92
C PRO A 370 7.96 23.72 18.91
N ILE A 371 6.67 23.80 18.60
CA ILE A 371 6.11 24.78 17.67
C ILE A 371 6.29 26.23 18.16
N SER A 372 6.46 26.44 19.48
CA SER A 372 6.83 27.74 20.05
C SER A 372 8.19 28.24 19.57
N ASP A 373 9.08 27.31 19.22
CA ASP A 373 10.46 27.57 18.84
C ASP A 373 10.65 27.40 17.33
N LEU A 374 9.57 27.52 16.54
CA LEU A 374 9.58 27.33 15.08
C LEU A 374 10.63 28.22 14.37
N GLU A 375 10.90 29.41 14.91
CA GLU A 375 11.87 30.37 14.39
C GLU A 375 13.33 30.07 14.81
N ASN A 376 13.58 28.95 15.48
CA ASN A 376 14.93 28.50 15.79
C ASN A 376 15.56 27.83 14.56
N PHE A 377 16.36 28.59 13.81
CA PHE A 377 17.09 28.09 12.64
C PHE A 377 18.46 27.47 12.98
N ASP A 378 18.87 27.45 14.25
CA ASP A 378 20.11 26.78 14.67
C ASP A 378 19.88 25.26 14.79
N LYS A 379 20.12 24.57 13.68
CA LYS A 379 19.99 23.11 13.56
C LYS A 379 20.79 22.35 14.62
N THR A 380 21.89 22.90 15.14
CA THR A 380 22.72 22.22 16.15
C THR A 380 22.03 22.11 17.51
N SER A 381 21.07 23.00 17.78
CA SER A 381 20.27 22.99 19.00
C SER A 381 19.04 22.09 18.93
N TRP A 382 18.69 21.56 17.75
CA TRP A 382 17.45 20.81 17.56
C TRP A 382 17.55 19.41 18.18
N PRO A 383 16.68 19.05 19.16
CA PRO A 383 16.77 17.74 19.78
C PRO A 383 16.30 16.67 18.79
N SER A 384 17.13 15.65 18.54
CA SER A 384 16.84 14.61 17.54
C SER A 384 15.81 13.58 18.03
N ARG A 385 14.96 13.08 17.13
CA ARG A 385 14.11 11.91 17.41
C ARG A 385 14.92 10.63 17.30
N ASN A 386 14.71 9.70 18.22
CA ASN A 386 15.28 8.35 18.17
C ASN A 386 14.18 7.28 18.25
N LEU A 387 14.50 6.08 17.78
CA LEU A 387 13.55 4.97 17.66
C LEU A 387 13.05 4.50 19.03
N ASP A 388 13.93 4.36 20.01
CA ASP A 388 13.59 3.79 21.32
C ASP A 388 12.56 4.66 22.06
N SER A 389 12.79 5.97 22.08
CA SER A 389 11.86 6.94 22.65
C SER A 389 10.54 6.96 21.88
N HIS A 390 10.59 6.86 20.55
CA HIS A 390 9.38 6.81 19.72
C HIS A 390 8.53 5.58 20.05
N ARG A 391 9.15 4.40 20.13
CA ARG A 391 8.49 3.13 20.49
C ARG A 391 7.89 3.21 21.88
N TYR A 392 8.69 3.64 22.85
CA TYR A 392 8.25 3.76 24.24
C TYR A 392 6.97 4.60 24.35
N TRP A 393 6.95 5.83 23.83
CA TRP A 393 5.78 6.69 23.94
C TRP A 393 4.57 6.18 23.15
N ALA A 394 4.79 5.57 21.98
CA ALA A 394 3.72 4.97 21.19
C ALA A 394 3.07 3.77 21.90
N GLU A 395 3.86 2.94 22.59
CA GLU A 395 3.37 1.81 23.39
C GLU A 395 2.65 2.29 24.65
N GLN A 396 3.20 3.26 25.38
CA GLN A 396 2.50 3.88 26.51
C GLN A 396 1.13 4.45 26.08
N TRP A 397 1.06 5.09 24.91
CA TRP A 397 -0.21 5.56 24.37
C TRP A 397 -1.17 4.40 24.05
N LYS A 398 -0.67 3.31 23.44
CA LYS A 398 -1.51 2.15 23.10
C LYS A 398 -2.15 1.52 24.33
N ASP A 399 -1.40 1.37 25.40
CA ASP A 399 -1.83 0.62 26.59
C ASP A 399 -2.57 1.52 27.60
N ALA A 400 -2.49 2.84 27.43
CA ALA A 400 -3.19 3.81 28.24
C ALA A 400 -4.72 3.81 28.04
N ASP A 401 -5.44 4.19 29.09
CA ASP A 401 -6.87 4.50 29.05
C ASP A 401 -7.17 5.73 28.17
N SER A 402 -8.45 5.92 27.87
CA SER A 402 -8.93 6.99 26.97
C SER A 402 -8.48 8.39 27.40
N SER A 403 -8.46 8.70 28.70
CA SER A 403 -8.06 10.01 29.21
C SER A 403 -6.54 10.20 29.17
N SER A 404 -5.80 9.18 29.58
CA SER A 404 -4.34 9.15 29.58
C SER A 404 -3.77 9.26 28.15
N ARG A 405 -4.42 8.64 27.16
CA ARG A 405 -4.05 8.79 25.73
C ARG A 405 -4.07 10.23 25.26
N THR A 406 -5.09 10.99 25.64
CA THR A 406 -5.20 12.41 25.26
C THR A 406 -4.06 13.23 25.86
N LYS A 407 -3.70 12.93 27.13
CA LYS A 407 -2.57 13.57 27.82
C LYS A 407 -1.24 13.21 27.16
N LEU A 408 -0.96 11.92 26.96
CA LEU A 408 0.27 11.43 26.34
C LEU A 408 0.45 11.99 24.93
N PHE A 409 -0.61 12.02 24.12
CA PHE A 409 -0.55 12.61 22.78
C PHE A 409 -0.25 14.11 22.83
N ARG A 410 -0.81 14.85 23.80
CA ARG A 410 -0.50 16.27 23.98
C ARG A 410 0.96 16.49 24.38
N GLU A 411 1.46 15.70 25.32
CA GLU A 411 2.81 15.84 25.90
C GLU A 411 3.93 15.35 24.98
N HIS A 412 3.66 14.34 24.14
CA HIS A 412 4.67 13.69 23.31
C HIS A 412 4.38 13.76 21.80
N GLY A 413 3.20 14.23 21.37
CA GLY A 413 2.88 14.38 19.95
C GLY A 413 2.93 13.08 19.14
N LEU A 414 2.77 11.93 19.80
CA LEU A 414 2.83 10.59 19.20
C LEU A 414 1.61 9.78 19.61
N HIS A 415 1.17 8.91 18.70
CA HIS A 415 0.23 7.84 18.98
C HIS A 415 0.74 6.55 18.35
N TYR A 416 0.12 5.42 18.73
CA TYR A 416 0.51 4.12 18.20
C TYR A 416 0.25 4.00 16.70
N THR A 417 1.18 3.35 15.99
CA THR A 417 1.00 2.81 14.63
C THR A 417 1.40 1.33 14.61
N PRO A 418 0.64 0.44 13.95
CA PRO A 418 0.98 -0.97 13.80
C PRO A 418 2.34 -1.21 13.14
N LEU A 419 2.86 -0.25 12.36
CA LEU A 419 4.18 -0.35 11.71
C LEU A 419 5.31 -0.64 12.71
N LEU A 420 5.16 -0.22 13.97
CA LEU A 420 6.13 -0.51 15.02
C LEU A 420 6.24 -2.01 15.34
N GLN A 421 5.26 -2.84 14.99
CA GLN A 421 5.37 -4.29 15.17
C GLN A 421 6.40 -4.93 14.22
N LEU A 422 6.76 -4.24 13.13
CA LEU A 422 7.89 -4.62 12.30
C LEU A 422 9.19 -4.30 13.05
N PRO A 423 10.05 -5.28 13.37
CA PRO A 423 11.20 -5.07 14.26
C PRO A 423 12.19 -4.01 13.76
N TYR A 424 12.34 -3.89 12.45
CA TYR A 424 13.27 -2.98 11.80
C TYR A 424 12.67 -1.59 11.52
N PHE A 425 11.36 -1.40 11.68
CA PHE A 425 10.70 -0.17 11.25
C PHE A 425 11.08 1.00 12.17
N ASN A 426 11.61 2.06 11.57
CA ASN A 426 12.12 3.26 12.24
C ASN A 426 11.42 4.51 11.69
N PRO A 427 10.30 4.96 12.30
CA PRO A 427 9.52 6.07 11.77
C PRO A 427 10.31 7.37 11.57
N PRO A 428 11.20 7.81 12.50
CA PRO A 428 12.05 8.98 12.29
C PRO A 428 12.95 8.90 11.04
N LEU A 429 13.44 7.71 10.69
CA LEU A 429 14.32 7.49 9.54
C LEU A 429 13.55 7.22 8.25
N PHE A 430 12.37 6.60 8.35
CA PHE A 430 11.60 6.11 7.20
C PHE A 430 10.43 7.01 6.82
N SER A 431 10.31 8.20 7.41
CA SER A 431 9.35 9.22 6.99
C SER A 431 10.01 10.18 6.00
N ILE A 432 9.70 10.06 4.69
CA ILE A 432 10.36 10.86 3.64
C ILE A 432 9.63 12.17 3.39
N VAL A 433 10.36 13.28 3.27
CA VAL A 433 9.74 14.55 2.87
C VAL A 433 9.33 14.48 1.40
N ASP A 434 8.03 14.65 1.14
CA ASP A 434 7.52 14.79 -0.22
C ASP A 434 7.95 16.14 -0.83
N THR A 435 8.82 16.06 -1.83
CA THR A 435 9.35 17.25 -2.52
C THR A 435 8.29 17.94 -3.36
N MET A 436 7.36 17.23 -3.98
CA MET A 436 6.31 17.86 -4.79
C MET A 436 5.38 18.69 -3.89
N HIS A 437 4.89 18.08 -2.81
CA HIS A 437 3.96 18.76 -1.91
C HIS A 437 4.62 19.84 -1.05
N ASN A 438 5.86 19.62 -0.59
CA ASN A 438 6.52 20.59 0.28
C ASN A 438 7.19 21.72 -0.51
N LEU A 439 7.91 21.41 -1.59
CA LEU A 439 8.67 22.40 -2.36
C LEU A 439 7.81 23.07 -3.44
N LEU A 440 7.19 22.29 -4.32
CA LEU A 440 6.52 22.86 -5.51
C LEU A 440 5.14 23.44 -5.16
N THR A 441 4.26 22.65 -4.55
CA THR A 441 2.91 23.13 -4.21
C THR A 441 2.84 23.81 -2.84
N GLY A 442 3.87 23.65 -2.00
CA GLY A 442 4.04 24.34 -0.73
C GLY A 442 4.80 25.65 -0.87
N LEU A 443 6.13 25.58 -0.83
CA LEU A 443 7.01 26.76 -0.80
C LEU A 443 6.89 27.63 -2.05
N LEU A 444 7.06 27.05 -3.25
CA LEU A 444 7.02 27.80 -4.50
C LEU A 444 5.65 28.44 -4.72
N MET A 445 4.56 27.69 -4.50
CA MET A 445 3.20 28.25 -4.56
C MET A 445 3.03 29.42 -3.58
N ARG A 446 3.49 29.29 -2.33
CA ARG A 446 3.42 30.37 -1.34
C ARG A 446 4.22 31.59 -1.78
N HIS A 447 5.44 31.41 -2.30
CA HIS A 447 6.26 32.51 -2.80
C HIS A 447 5.57 33.24 -3.97
N CYS A 448 5.11 32.50 -4.98
CA CYS A 448 4.47 33.12 -6.15
C CYS A 448 3.11 33.76 -5.81
N ARG A 449 2.20 33.02 -5.16
CA ARG A 449 0.80 33.46 -4.97
C ARG A 449 0.63 34.38 -3.76
N ASN A 450 1.32 34.12 -2.66
CA ASN A 450 1.07 34.83 -1.41
C ASN A 450 2.07 35.98 -1.18
N ILE A 451 3.33 35.81 -1.60
CA ILE A 451 4.36 36.83 -1.40
C ILE A 451 4.46 37.75 -2.62
N TRP A 452 4.46 37.20 -3.84
CA TRP A 452 4.55 37.98 -5.08
C TRP A 452 3.19 38.37 -5.68
N GLY A 453 2.08 37.84 -5.15
CA GLY A 453 0.74 38.19 -5.62
C GLY A 453 0.37 37.66 -7.01
N MET A 454 1.10 36.68 -7.54
CA MET A 454 0.79 36.04 -8.82
C MET A 454 -0.39 35.08 -8.64
N ASP A 455 -1.62 35.59 -8.72
CA ASP A 455 -2.84 34.81 -8.60
C ASP A 455 -3.51 34.60 -9.97
N LEU A 456 -4.18 33.48 -10.18
CA LEU A 456 -4.94 33.21 -11.41
C LEU A 456 -6.25 34.01 -11.46
N GLU A 457 -6.74 34.45 -10.30
CA GLU A 457 -7.97 35.22 -10.16
C GLU A 457 -7.75 36.74 -10.31
N ILE A 458 -6.49 37.18 -10.49
CA ILE A 458 -6.11 38.59 -10.63
C ILE A 458 -5.35 38.74 -11.95
N GLU A 459 -5.71 39.73 -12.78
CA GLU A 459 -4.91 40.08 -13.95
C GLU A 459 -3.50 40.51 -13.52
N ALA A 460 -2.49 40.11 -14.29
CA ALA A 460 -1.10 40.48 -13.99
C ALA A 460 -0.94 42.01 -13.95
N GLY A 461 -0.56 42.55 -12.77
CA GLY A 461 -0.34 43.98 -12.53
C GLY A 461 0.98 44.26 -11.79
N GLU A 462 1.21 45.50 -11.36
CA GLU A 462 2.48 45.95 -10.71
C GLU A 462 2.69 45.42 -9.27
N GLY A 463 2.07 44.29 -8.89
CA GLY A 463 2.15 43.72 -7.55
C GLY A 463 1.02 44.14 -6.60
N GLU A 464 -0.15 44.49 -7.13
CA GLU A 464 -1.34 44.74 -6.32
C GLU A 464 -1.90 43.42 -5.75
N PHE A 465 -1.95 43.32 -4.41
CA PHE A 465 -2.51 42.16 -3.72
C PHE A 465 -4.04 42.15 -3.84
N ALA A 466 -4.65 40.94 -3.89
CA ALA A 466 -6.11 40.79 -3.85
C ALA A 466 -6.75 41.59 -2.69
N PRO A 467 -7.89 42.26 -2.92
CA PRO A 467 -8.60 42.98 -1.87
C PRO A 467 -8.95 42.04 -0.70
N GLY A 468 -8.57 42.44 0.52
CA GLY A 468 -8.81 41.68 1.75
C GLY A 468 -7.64 40.82 2.25
N ARG A 469 -6.53 40.70 1.50
CA ARG A 469 -5.29 40.11 2.04
C ARG A 469 -4.45 41.16 2.76
N ALA A 470 -3.92 40.81 3.94
CA ALA A 470 -2.99 41.66 4.66
C ALA A 470 -1.72 41.87 3.81
N ILE A 471 -1.43 43.12 3.47
CA ILE A 471 -0.17 43.48 2.81
C ILE A 471 0.95 43.24 3.83
N LEU A 472 1.83 42.29 3.53
CA LEU A 472 3.01 42.06 4.36
C LEU A 472 3.87 43.32 4.32
N SER A 473 4.14 43.91 5.48
CA SER A 473 5.01 45.09 5.56
C SER A 473 6.39 44.75 5.01
N GLN A 474 6.91 45.56 4.10
CA GLN A 474 8.25 45.38 3.56
C GLN A 474 9.27 45.35 4.71
N PRO A 475 10.13 44.32 4.80
CA PRO A 475 11.15 44.27 5.84
C PRO A 475 12.10 45.46 5.73
N SER A 476 12.62 45.94 6.87
CA SER A 476 13.58 47.04 6.85
C SER A 476 14.84 46.67 6.07
N SER A 477 15.52 47.68 5.50
CA SER A 477 16.80 47.48 4.80
C SER A 477 17.83 46.75 5.66
N GLU A 478 17.80 46.98 6.97
CA GLU A 478 18.68 46.33 7.94
C GLU A 478 18.30 44.86 8.19
N ALA A 479 17.00 44.55 8.30
CA ALA A 479 16.52 43.17 8.39
C ALA A 479 16.87 42.38 7.13
N MET A 480 16.69 42.96 5.94
CA MET A 480 17.09 42.35 4.67
C MET A 480 18.61 42.12 4.60
N ARG A 481 19.41 43.09 5.06
CA ARG A 481 20.89 42.98 5.08
C ARG A 481 21.38 41.94 6.09
N LYS A 482 20.70 41.79 7.23
CA LYS A 482 20.96 40.73 8.21
C LYS A 482 20.59 39.35 7.66
N ALA A 483 19.43 39.22 7.03
CA ALA A 483 18.99 37.96 6.41
C ALA A 483 19.96 37.48 5.30
N ARG A 484 20.45 38.40 4.46
CA ARG A 484 21.46 38.07 3.43
C ARG A 484 22.81 37.57 3.97
N ARG A 485 23.10 37.77 5.26
CA ARG A 485 24.31 37.28 5.92
C ARG A 485 24.10 35.93 6.64
N LEU A 486 22.84 35.47 6.73
CA LEU A 486 22.45 34.22 7.37
C LEU A 486 22.25 33.07 6.36
N VAL A 487 22.29 33.39 5.06
CA VAL A 487 22.41 32.43 3.93
C VAL A 487 23.86 32.36 3.54
#